data_AF-A0A4U7EY82-F1
#
_entry.id   AF-A0A4U7EY82-F1
#
_cell.length_a   1.000
_cell.length_b   1.000
_cell.length_c   1.000
_cell.angle_alpha   90.00
_cell.angle_beta   90.00
_cell.angle_gamma   90.00
#
_symmetry.space_group_name_H-M   'P 1'
#
loop_
_entity.id
_entity.type
_entity.pdbx_description
1 polymer ?
#
loop_
_entity_poly.entity_id
_entity_poly.type
_entity_poly.pdbx_seq_one_letter_code
_entity_poly.pdbx_strand_id
1 'polypeptide(L)'
;VGDTVGEAFELSRSGRPGPTLVDLPKDVTQDETDRTPGTATPPPGSAPDPNADPDAVEEAARAIEDAERPLCLFGGGVIKADASDAARTFARTYEIPVTTTMPGIGSFPEDEDLCLSWAGMHGTGYANMAITHTDCLIAVGTRFDDRLTGGIDTFAPEAEVVHVDIDPAEISKNVHADYPLIGDAGHVLDQLT
;
A
#
# COMPACT_ATOMS: atom_id res chain seq x y z
N VAL A 1 -26.25 -20.11 -11.33
CA VAL A 1 -25.26 -19.08 -10.89
C VAL A 1 -23.82 -19.43 -11.26
N GLY A 2 -23.47 -20.73 -11.40
CA GLY A 2 -22.18 -21.14 -11.99
C GLY A 2 -20.98 -20.59 -11.20
N ASP A 3 -19.99 -20.09 -11.93
CA ASP A 3 -18.70 -19.64 -11.38
C ASP A 3 -18.73 -18.18 -10.90
N THR A 4 -19.79 -17.42 -11.21
CA THR A 4 -19.96 -15.98 -10.95
C THR A 4 -19.66 -15.57 -9.50
N VAL A 5 -20.13 -16.36 -8.53
CA VAL A 5 -19.89 -16.06 -7.10
C VAL A 5 -18.42 -16.27 -6.75
N GLY A 6 -17.79 -17.33 -7.26
CA GLY A 6 -16.37 -17.59 -7.07
C GLY A 6 -15.51 -16.48 -7.69
N GLU A 7 -15.80 -16.08 -8.92
CA GLU A 7 -15.13 -14.96 -9.60
C GLU A 7 -15.26 -13.65 -8.79
N ALA A 8 -16.45 -13.38 -8.25
CA ALA A 8 -16.68 -12.19 -7.41
C ALA A 8 -15.87 -12.21 -6.12
N PHE A 9 -15.73 -13.37 -5.48
CA PHE A 9 -14.86 -13.52 -4.31
C PHE A 9 -13.38 -13.29 -4.67
N GLU A 10 -12.90 -13.86 -5.79
CA GLU A 10 -11.52 -13.65 -6.21
C GLU A 10 -11.24 -12.19 -6.60
N LEU A 11 -12.16 -11.56 -7.33
CA LEU A 11 -12.04 -10.15 -7.71
C LEU A 11 -12.00 -9.24 -6.47
N SER A 12 -12.81 -9.52 -5.45
CA SER A 12 -12.86 -8.73 -4.22
C SER A 12 -11.55 -8.70 -3.42
N ARG A 13 -10.66 -9.69 -3.65
CA ARG A 13 -9.38 -9.87 -2.95
C ARG A 13 -8.16 -9.59 -3.82
N SER A 14 -8.32 -9.59 -5.14
CA SER A 14 -7.20 -9.42 -6.09
C SER A 14 -6.84 -7.95 -6.27
N GLY A 15 -5.55 -7.69 -6.48
CA GLY A 15 -5.01 -6.34 -6.69
C GLY A 15 -5.37 -5.41 -5.53
N ARG A 16 -6.15 -4.36 -5.80
CA ARG A 16 -6.69 -3.47 -4.76
C ARG A 16 -8.03 -4.01 -4.25
N PRO A 17 -8.09 -4.60 -3.03
CA PRO A 17 -9.31 -5.25 -2.56
C PRO A 17 -10.48 -4.27 -2.42
N GLY A 18 -11.68 -4.74 -2.76
CA GLY A 18 -12.88 -3.90 -2.79
C GLY A 18 -14.19 -4.71 -2.82
N PRO A 19 -15.32 -4.08 -2.47
CA PRO A 19 -16.61 -4.75 -2.47
C PRO A 19 -17.03 -5.14 -3.88
N THR A 20 -17.57 -6.35 -4.03
CA THR A 20 -18.11 -6.86 -5.30
C THR A 20 -19.58 -7.24 -5.09
N LEU A 21 -20.46 -6.84 -6.03
CA LEU A 21 -21.89 -7.11 -5.99
C LEU A 21 -22.25 -8.16 -7.05
N VAL A 22 -23.01 -9.19 -6.63
CA VAL A 22 -23.59 -10.19 -7.54
C VAL A 22 -25.11 -10.05 -7.46
N ASP A 23 -25.73 -9.70 -8.59
CA ASP A 23 -27.19 -9.61 -8.70
C ASP A 23 -27.74 -10.91 -9.32
N LEU A 24 -28.79 -11.47 -8.70
CA LEU A 24 -29.36 -12.76 -9.07
C LEU A 24 -30.86 -12.62 -9.37
N PRO A 25 -31.26 -12.73 -10.64
CA PRO A 25 -32.67 -12.74 -11.02
C PRO A 25 -33.44 -13.88 -10.34
N LYS A 26 -34.72 -13.64 -10.04
CA LYS A 26 -35.57 -14.60 -9.32
C LYS A 26 -35.72 -15.92 -10.07
N ASP A 27 -35.91 -15.88 -11.38
CA ASP A 27 -35.99 -17.06 -12.24
C ASP A 27 -34.70 -17.90 -12.16
N VAL A 28 -33.52 -17.27 -12.19
CA VAL A 28 -32.22 -17.95 -12.05
C VAL A 28 -32.05 -18.64 -10.69
N THR A 29 -32.65 -18.10 -9.62
CA THR A 29 -32.57 -18.72 -8.28
C THR A 29 -33.58 -19.84 -8.06
N GLN A 30 -34.60 -19.95 -8.93
CA GLN A 30 -35.64 -20.99 -8.84
C GLN A 30 -35.41 -22.15 -9.83
N ASP A 31 -34.52 -21.96 -10.81
CA ASP A 31 -34.23 -22.97 -11.83
C ASP A 31 -33.44 -24.15 -11.26
N GLU A 32 -33.71 -25.36 -11.76
CA GLU A 32 -33.01 -26.57 -11.32
C GLU A 32 -31.64 -26.68 -12.02
N THR A 33 -30.62 -27.15 -11.30
CA THR A 33 -29.29 -27.39 -11.88
C THR A 33 -28.56 -28.52 -11.18
N ASP A 34 -27.81 -29.29 -11.97
CA ASP A 34 -26.84 -30.30 -11.54
C ASP A 34 -25.39 -29.80 -11.65
N ARG A 35 -25.19 -28.56 -12.13
CA ARG A 35 -23.86 -27.96 -12.28
C ARG A 35 -23.32 -27.48 -10.93
N THR A 36 -22.16 -28.01 -10.56
CA THR A 36 -21.36 -27.51 -9.43
C THR A 36 -20.40 -26.42 -9.93
N PRO A 37 -20.21 -25.31 -9.19
CA PRO A 37 -19.18 -24.32 -9.51
C PRO A 37 -17.79 -24.95 -9.56
N GLY A 38 -16.94 -24.47 -10.47
CA GLY A 38 -15.53 -24.82 -10.51
C GLY A 38 -14.72 -24.16 -9.40
N THR A 39 -13.40 -24.33 -9.45
CA THR A 39 -12.47 -23.58 -8.60
C THR A 39 -12.60 -22.09 -8.91
N ALA A 40 -12.77 -21.28 -7.86
CA ALA A 40 -12.82 -19.85 -7.98
C ALA A 40 -11.51 -19.33 -8.59
N THR A 41 -11.61 -18.51 -9.64
CA THR A 41 -10.46 -17.88 -10.29
C THR A 41 -10.79 -16.41 -10.56
N PRO A 42 -9.80 -15.50 -10.42
CA PRO A 42 -10.01 -14.11 -10.75
C PRO A 42 -10.25 -13.94 -12.26
N PRO A 43 -11.05 -12.95 -12.67
CA PRO A 43 -11.21 -12.62 -14.08
C PRO A 43 -9.85 -12.41 -14.77
N PRO A 44 -9.66 -12.83 -16.04
CA PRO A 44 -8.42 -12.60 -16.75
C PRO A 44 -8.01 -11.12 -16.74
N GLY A 45 -6.75 -10.85 -16.36
CA GLY A 45 -6.21 -9.49 -16.27
C GLY A 45 -6.58 -8.70 -15.01
N SER A 46 -7.27 -9.30 -14.04
CA SER A 46 -7.61 -8.64 -12.77
C SER A 46 -6.60 -8.85 -11.64
N ALA A 47 -5.64 -9.75 -11.82
CA ALA A 47 -4.55 -9.97 -10.87
C ALA A 47 -3.30 -9.21 -11.34
N PRO A 48 -2.85 -8.16 -10.63
CA PRO A 48 -1.60 -7.47 -10.93
C PRO A 48 -0.38 -8.33 -10.59
N ASP A 49 0.78 -7.99 -11.17
CA ASP A 49 2.06 -8.55 -10.72
C ASP A 49 2.32 -8.07 -9.28
N PRO A 50 2.60 -8.98 -8.34
CA PRO A 50 2.93 -8.57 -6.97
C PRO A 50 4.32 -7.93 -6.87
N ASN A 51 5.20 -8.09 -7.85
CA ASN A 51 6.55 -7.52 -7.81
C ASN A 51 6.62 -6.23 -8.61
N ALA A 52 7.37 -5.27 -8.09
CA ALA A 52 7.75 -4.08 -8.86
C ALA A 52 8.86 -4.42 -9.87
N ASP A 53 8.96 -3.57 -10.89
CA ASP A 53 10.03 -3.65 -11.89
C ASP A 53 11.41 -3.60 -11.21
N PRO A 54 12.31 -4.58 -11.46
CA PRO A 54 13.59 -4.67 -10.77
C PRO A 54 14.50 -3.46 -10.97
N ASP A 55 14.48 -2.82 -12.14
CA ASP A 55 15.33 -1.66 -12.41
C ASP A 55 14.80 -0.45 -11.61
N ALA A 56 13.48 -0.28 -11.52
CA ALA A 56 12.85 0.75 -10.70
C ALA A 56 13.12 0.53 -9.19
N VAL A 57 13.11 -0.73 -8.73
CA VAL A 57 13.49 -1.07 -7.34
C VAL A 57 14.94 -0.67 -7.08
N GLU A 58 15.87 -0.96 -8.00
CA GLU A 58 17.27 -0.60 -7.82
C GLU A 58 17.49 0.92 -7.78
N GLU A 59 16.75 1.67 -8.60
CA GLU A 59 16.75 3.15 -8.54
C GLU A 59 16.23 3.69 -7.21
N ALA A 60 15.10 3.15 -6.72
CA ALA A 60 14.54 3.54 -5.42
C ALA A 60 15.46 3.18 -4.25
N ALA A 61 16.09 2.00 -4.29
CA ALA A 61 17.02 1.55 -3.25
C ALA A 61 18.24 2.48 -3.14
N ARG A 62 18.79 2.96 -4.27
CA ARG A 62 19.89 3.93 -4.27
C ARG A 62 19.47 5.27 -3.66
N ALA A 63 18.27 5.76 -3.97
CA ALA A 63 17.76 7.00 -3.37
C ALA A 63 17.58 6.87 -1.85
N ILE A 64 17.10 5.72 -1.38
CA ILE A 64 16.99 5.42 0.05
C ILE A 64 18.37 5.36 0.72
N GLU A 65 19.36 4.75 0.05
CA GLU A 65 20.74 4.65 0.55
C GLU A 65 21.43 6.02 0.64
N ASP A 66 21.18 6.90 -0.33
CA ASP A 66 21.78 8.25 -0.39
C ASP A 66 21.10 9.26 0.56
N ALA A 67 19.93 8.94 1.12
CA ALA A 67 19.15 9.83 1.97
C ALA A 67 19.81 10.07 3.35
N GLU A 68 19.84 11.33 3.81
CA GLU A 68 20.35 11.66 5.14
C GLU A 68 19.27 11.56 6.23
N ARG A 69 17.99 11.74 5.87
CA ARG A 69 16.84 11.74 6.77
C ARG A 69 15.66 10.94 6.20
N PRO A 70 15.84 9.65 5.85
CA PRO A 70 14.76 8.83 5.32
C PRO A 70 13.65 8.64 6.35
N LEU A 71 12.41 8.50 5.86
CA LEU A 71 11.24 8.26 6.69
C LEU A 71 10.30 7.26 6.03
N CYS A 72 9.96 6.19 6.76
CA CYS A 72 8.91 5.26 6.35
C CYS A 72 7.52 5.83 6.68
N LEU A 73 6.63 5.83 5.69
CA LEU A 73 5.21 6.14 5.84
C LEU A 73 4.39 4.91 5.46
N PHE A 74 3.93 4.16 6.47
CA PHE A 74 3.14 2.95 6.23
C PHE A 74 1.64 3.23 6.19
N GLY A 75 1.05 2.92 5.04
CA GLY A 75 -0.35 3.08 4.72
C GLY A 75 -1.21 1.85 5.06
N GLY A 76 -2.51 1.97 4.83
CA GLY A 76 -3.43 0.84 4.97
C GLY A 76 -3.19 -0.30 3.96
N GLY A 77 -2.45 -0.05 2.87
CA GLY A 77 -2.02 -1.09 1.94
C GLY A 77 -1.11 -2.14 2.60
N VAL A 78 -0.27 -1.74 3.58
CA VAL A 78 0.56 -2.69 4.34
C VAL A 78 -0.30 -3.68 5.12
N ILE A 79 -1.38 -3.21 5.75
CA ILE A 79 -2.32 -4.07 6.48
C ILE A 79 -3.08 -4.99 5.51
N LYS A 80 -3.54 -4.47 4.38
CA LYS A 80 -4.31 -5.24 3.38
C LYS A 80 -3.48 -6.34 2.71
N ALA A 81 -2.18 -6.11 2.54
CA ALA A 81 -1.22 -7.06 1.99
C ALA A 81 -0.70 -8.07 3.01
N ASP A 82 -1.11 -7.98 4.30
CA ASP A 82 -0.50 -8.74 5.40
C ASP A 82 1.03 -8.54 5.51
N ALA A 83 1.50 -7.36 5.13
CA ALA A 83 2.92 -7.04 4.94
C ALA A 83 3.58 -6.44 6.20
N SER A 84 2.98 -6.61 7.38
CA SER A 84 3.49 -5.96 8.61
C SER A 84 4.88 -6.47 8.99
N ASP A 85 5.16 -7.77 8.81
CA ASP A 85 6.45 -8.35 9.16
C ASP A 85 7.56 -7.93 8.17
N ALA A 86 7.24 -7.84 6.88
CA ALA A 86 8.16 -7.27 5.88
C ALA A 86 8.47 -5.79 6.20
N ALA A 87 7.45 -4.99 6.50
CA ALA A 87 7.59 -3.57 6.84
C ALA A 87 8.45 -3.36 8.10
N ARG A 88 8.25 -4.19 9.13
CA ARG A 88 9.08 -4.18 10.34
C ARG A 88 10.51 -4.60 10.06
N THR A 89 10.70 -5.62 9.21
CA THR A 89 12.03 -6.11 8.85
C THR A 89 12.80 -5.02 8.11
N PHE A 90 12.22 -4.45 7.06
CA PHE A 90 12.79 -3.34 6.30
C PHE A 90 13.19 -2.16 7.22
N ALA A 91 12.25 -1.64 8.01
CA ALA A 91 12.52 -0.49 8.88
C ALA A 91 13.61 -0.76 9.93
N ARG A 92 13.64 -1.96 10.52
CA ARG A 92 14.65 -2.33 11.52
C ARG A 92 16.02 -2.62 10.89
N THR A 93 16.06 -3.21 9.70
CA THR A 93 17.31 -3.51 8.98
C THR A 93 18.09 -2.23 8.67
N TYR A 94 17.38 -1.18 8.25
CA TYR A 94 17.99 0.09 7.87
C TYR A 94 17.90 1.18 8.95
N GLU A 95 17.37 0.84 10.14
CA GLU A 95 17.16 1.76 11.26
C GLU A 95 16.40 3.04 10.88
N ILE A 96 15.44 2.93 9.95
CA ILE A 96 14.65 4.06 9.43
C ILE A 96 13.46 4.33 10.34
N PRO A 97 13.24 5.58 10.81
CA PRO A 97 12.06 5.95 11.56
C PRO A 97 10.76 5.66 10.80
N VAL A 98 9.71 5.28 11.53
CA VAL A 98 8.43 4.87 10.96
C VAL A 98 7.32 5.76 11.47
N THR A 99 6.55 6.33 10.56
CA THR A 99 5.21 6.85 10.86
C THR A 99 4.16 6.10 10.06
N THR A 100 2.92 6.11 10.55
CA THR A 100 1.80 5.46 9.89
C THR A 100 0.75 6.47 9.45
N THR A 101 -0.01 6.11 8.41
CA THR A 101 -1.33 6.71 8.21
C THR A 101 -2.30 6.13 9.24
N MET A 102 -3.43 6.80 9.50
CA MET A 102 -4.45 6.24 10.39
C MET A 102 -4.91 4.82 10.00
N PRO A 103 -5.15 4.49 8.70
CA PRO A 103 -5.43 3.10 8.29
C PRO A 103 -4.25 2.12 8.41
N GLY A 104 -3.03 2.61 8.59
CA GLY A 104 -1.82 1.79 8.75
C GLY A 104 -1.44 1.53 10.21
N ILE A 105 -2.15 2.10 11.18
CA ILE A 105 -1.89 1.89 12.61
C ILE A 105 -1.88 0.38 12.91
N GLY A 106 -0.86 -0.08 13.63
CA GLY A 106 -0.63 -1.48 13.96
C GLY A 106 0.32 -2.23 13.02
N SER A 107 0.68 -1.64 11.86
CA SER A 107 1.71 -2.23 10.97
C SER A 107 3.10 -2.25 11.64
N PHE A 108 3.39 -1.25 12.47
CA PHE A 108 4.63 -1.15 13.25
C PHE A 108 4.31 -0.99 14.75
N PRO A 109 5.04 -1.64 15.67
CA PRO A 109 4.80 -1.52 17.11
C PRO A 109 5.03 -0.09 17.63
N GLU A 110 4.05 0.46 18.35
CA GLU A 110 4.07 1.86 18.82
C GLU A 110 4.99 2.09 20.04
N ASP A 111 5.47 1.02 20.66
CA ASP A 111 6.39 1.04 21.79
C ASP A 111 7.87 0.92 21.40
N GLU A 112 8.17 0.83 20.09
CA GLU A 112 9.53 0.82 19.58
C GLU A 112 10.09 2.23 19.34
N ASP A 113 11.40 2.39 19.56
CA ASP A 113 12.11 3.68 19.43
C ASP A 113 12.02 4.27 18.01
N LEU A 114 11.88 3.44 16.98
CA LEU A 114 11.71 3.87 15.59
C LEU A 114 10.29 4.42 15.32
N CYS A 115 9.31 4.17 16.19
CA CYS A 115 7.93 4.55 15.93
C CYS A 115 7.66 6.03 16.27
N LEU A 116 7.24 6.78 15.27
CA LEU A 116 6.74 8.14 15.39
C LEU A 116 5.20 8.19 15.49
N SER A 117 4.54 7.05 15.74
CA SER A 117 3.07 6.94 15.76
C SER A 117 2.45 7.35 14.42
N TRP A 118 1.21 7.88 14.39
CA TRP A 118 0.54 8.24 13.13
C TRP A 118 0.64 9.73 12.79
N ALA A 119 0.65 10.03 11.49
CA ALA A 119 0.67 11.37 10.92
C ALA A 119 -0.72 11.85 10.48
N GLY A 120 -0.79 13.14 10.11
CA GLY A 120 -1.97 13.80 9.56
C GLY A 120 -2.63 14.80 10.51
N MET A 121 -3.86 15.20 10.18
CA MET A 121 -4.65 16.23 10.87
C MET A 121 -4.82 15.99 12.38
N HIS A 122 -4.88 14.73 12.78
CA HIS A 122 -4.94 14.30 14.18
C HIS A 122 -3.74 13.42 14.57
N GLY A 123 -2.68 13.47 13.78
CA GLY A 123 -1.42 12.80 14.06
C GLY A 123 -0.59 13.49 15.13
N THR A 124 0.50 12.86 15.50
CA THR A 124 1.44 13.43 16.45
C THR A 124 2.22 14.58 15.81
N GLY A 125 2.56 15.60 16.60
CA GLY A 125 3.33 16.73 16.09
C GLY A 125 4.70 16.31 15.55
N TYR A 126 5.35 15.33 16.20
CA TYR A 126 6.66 14.83 15.78
C TYR A 126 6.60 13.97 14.51
N ALA A 127 5.54 13.19 14.27
CA ALA A 127 5.33 12.53 12.97
C ALA A 127 5.22 13.54 11.83
N ASN A 128 4.38 14.57 11.99
CA ASN A 128 4.20 15.59 10.98
C ASN A 128 5.48 16.40 10.74
N MET A 129 6.25 16.68 11.79
CA MET A 129 7.57 17.32 11.67
C MET A 129 8.57 16.44 10.93
N ALA A 130 8.60 15.13 11.20
CA ALA A 130 9.45 14.20 10.48
C ALA A 130 9.11 14.17 8.98
N ILE A 131 7.82 14.10 8.62
CA ILE A 131 7.38 14.19 7.22
C ILE A 131 7.80 15.53 6.59
N THR A 132 7.71 16.63 7.33
CA THR A 132 8.06 17.96 6.79
C THR A 132 9.56 18.10 6.49
N HIS A 133 10.42 17.42 7.25
CA HIS A 133 11.87 17.58 7.19
C HIS A 133 12.63 16.39 6.59
N THR A 134 11.92 15.32 6.21
CA THR A 134 12.52 14.20 5.49
C THR A 134 12.99 14.64 4.11
N ASP A 135 14.10 14.06 3.65
CA ASP A 135 14.63 14.19 2.31
C ASP A 135 14.32 12.97 1.42
N CYS A 136 13.87 11.86 2.01
CA CYS A 136 13.37 10.69 1.30
C CYS A 136 12.16 10.09 2.03
N LEU A 137 10.98 10.20 1.43
CA LEU A 137 9.75 9.63 1.97
C LEU A 137 9.44 8.28 1.33
N ILE A 138 9.52 7.21 2.12
CA ILE A 138 9.25 5.84 1.71
C ILE A 138 7.79 5.51 2.02
N ALA A 139 6.92 5.84 1.07
CA ALA A 139 5.49 5.79 1.19
C ALA A 139 4.94 4.44 0.69
N VAL A 140 4.57 3.55 1.61
CA VAL A 140 4.15 2.18 1.27
C VAL A 140 2.66 1.97 1.52
N GLY A 141 1.92 1.64 0.46
CA GLY A 141 0.48 1.34 0.53
C GLY A 141 -0.37 2.53 0.96
N THR A 142 0.03 3.75 0.60
CA THR A 142 -0.65 5.00 0.94
C THR A 142 -1.18 5.72 -0.29
N ARG A 143 -2.32 6.38 -0.13
CA ARG A 143 -3.02 7.13 -1.19
C ARG A 143 -2.88 8.65 -1.09
N PHE A 144 -2.05 9.13 -0.16
CA PHE A 144 -1.85 10.55 0.13
C PHE A 144 -3.16 11.35 0.22
N ASP A 145 -4.05 10.95 1.14
CA ASP A 145 -5.34 11.61 1.30
C ASP A 145 -5.25 12.96 2.03
N ASP A 146 -6.31 13.76 1.91
CA ASP A 146 -6.39 15.11 2.46
C ASP A 146 -6.21 15.18 3.98
N ARG A 147 -6.57 14.12 4.71
CA ARG A 147 -6.41 14.07 6.18
C ARG A 147 -4.99 13.75 6.60
N LEU A 148 -4.21 13.12 5.72
CA LEU A 148 -2.78 12.95 5.90
C LEU A 148 -2.03 14.21 5.46
N THR A 149 -2.25 14.65 4.22
CA THR A 149 -1.39 15.67 3.59
C THR A 149 -1.74 17.09 4.01
N GLY A 150 -3.02 17.37 4.26
CA GLY A 150 -3.50 18.74 4.42
C GLY A 150 -3.28 19.56 3.14
N GLY A 151 -2.18 20.31 3.10
CA GLY A 151 -1.74 21.03 1.90
C GLY A 151 -0.66 20.25 1.16
N ILE A 152 -0.94 19.85 -0.10
CA ILE A 152 -0.02 19.06 -0.93
C ILE A 152 1.32 19.78 -1.12
N ASP A 153 1.29 21.09 -1.41
CA ASP A 153 2.52 21.90 -1.61
C ASP A 153 3.39 22.00 -0.36
N THR A 154 2.85 21.67 0.81
CA THR A 154 3.55 21.71 2.11
C THR A 154 3.86 20.34 2.66
N PHE A 155 3.44 19.27 1.99
CA PHE A 155 3.63 17.91 2.43
C PHE A 155 4.94 17.36 1.88
N ALA A 156 5.90 17.07 2.77
CA ALA A 156 7.25 16.59 2.42
C ALA A 156 7.91 17.42 1.29
N PRO A 157 8.02 18.76 1.44
CA PRO A 157 8.31 19.67 0.33
C PRO A 157 9.72 19.53 -0.25
N GLU A 158 10.66 18.93 0.48
CA GLU A 158 12.05 18.72 0.08
C GLU A 158 12.39 17.25 -0.14
N ALA A 159 11.41 16.34 -0.04
CA ALA A 159 11.65 14.91 -0.10
C ALA A 159 11.55 14.38 -1.53
N GLU A 160 12.46 13.48 -1.87
CA GLU A 160 12.22 12.51 -2.93
C GLU A 160 11.23 11.44 -2.43
N VAL A 161 10.26 11.07 -3.27
CA VAL A 161 9.16 10.20 -2.86
C VAL A 161 9.26 8.84 -3.54
N VAL A 162 9.53 7.81 -2.73
CA VAL A 162 9.36 6.41 -3.11
C VAL A 162 7.91 6.02 -2.82
N HIS A 163 7.13 5.73 -3.85
CA HIS A 163 5.70 5.41 -3.69
C HIS A 163 5.41 3.98 -4.12
N VAL A 164 5.16 3.11 -3.13
CA VAL A 164 4.73 1.73 -3.35
C VAL A 164 3.21 1.65 -3.27
N ASP A 165 2.56 1.21 -4.34
CA ASP A 165 1.12 0.89 -4.32
C ASP A 165 0.80 -0.22 -5.34
N ILE A 166 -0.17 -1.07 -5.01
CA ILE A 166 -0.63 -2.15 -5.90
C ILE A 166 -1.50 -1.60 -7.04
N ASP A 167 -2.08 -0.40 -6.86
CA ASP A 167 -2.94 0.26 -7.83
C ASP A 167 -2.17 1.37 -8.58
N PRO A 168 -1.84 1.16 -9.87
CA PRO A 168 -1.17 2.17 -10.69
C PRO A 168 -1.90 3.51 -10.74
N ALA A 169 -3.22 3.54 -10.52
CA ALA A 169 -4.01 4.77 -10.53
C ALA A 169 -3.81 5.64 -9.27
N GLU A 170 -3.19 5.11 -8.21
CA GLU A 170 -2.84 5.87 -7.01
C GLU A 170 -1.47 6.54 -7.12
N ILE A 171 -0.57 5.99 -7.92
CA ILE A 171 0.76 6.54 -8.16
C ILE A 171 0.66 7.93 -8.79
N SER A 172 1.37 8.91 -8.21
CA SER A 172 1.39 10.31 -8.69
C SER A 172 0.02 10.99 -8.79
N LYS A 173 -1.04 10.44 -8.17
CA LYS A 173 -2.38 11.05 -8.24
C LYS A 173 -2.48 12.36 -7.48
N ASN A 174 -1.90 12.41 -6.27
CA ASN A 174 -1.95 13.58 -5.39
C ASN A 174 -0.56 14.15 -5.11
N VAL A 175 0.40 13.29 -4.77
CA VAL A 175 1.82 13.62 -4.53
C VAL A 175 2.61 12.93 -5.63
N HIS A 176 3.51 13.65 -6.30
CA HIS A 176 4.37 13.08 -7.32
C HIS A 176 5.31 12.04 -6.69
N ALA A 177 5.46 10.90 -7.36
CA ALA A 177 6.41 9.87 -6.97
C ALA A 177 7.62 9.95 -7.88
N ASP A 178 8.78 10.28 -7.32
CA ASP A 178 10.06 10.24 -8.04
C ASP A 178 10.44 8.79 -8.36
N TYR A 179 10.13 7.88 -7.44
CA TYR A 179 10.38 6.44 -7.57
C TYR A 179 9.07 5.65 -7.39
N PRO A 180 8.28 5.48 -8.46
CA PRO A 180 7.04 4.72 -8.40
C PRO A 180 7.32 3.21 -8.46
N LEU A 181 6.85 2.47 -7.46
CA LEU A 181 6.97 1.01 -7.38
C LEU A 181 5.57 0.39 -7.37
N ILE A 182 5.17 -0.17 -8.51
CA ILE A 182 3.85 -0.81 -8.65
C ILE A 182 3.99 -2.27 -8.24
N GLY A 183 3.36 -2.67 -7.14
CA GLY A 183 3.45 -4.03 -6.62
C GLY A 183 2.77 -4.20 -5.27
N ASP A 184 2.77 -5.43 -4.78
CA ASP A 184 2.30 -5.76 -3.44
C ASP A 184 3.27 -5.21 -2.40
N ALA A 185 2.73 -4.63 -1.33
CA ALA A 185 3.54 -3.97 -0.32
C ALA A 185 4.59 -4.89 0.30
N GLY A 186 4.24 -6.15 0.58
CA GLY A 186 5.17 -7.12 1.18
C GLY A 186 6.26 -7.51 0.21
N HIS A 187 5.87 -7.86 -1.02
CA HIS A 187 6.83 -8.23 -2.07
C HIS A 187 7.81 -7.11 -2.38
N VAL A 188 7.34 -5.87 -2.54
CA VAL A 188 8.22 -4.74 -2.87
C VAL A 188 9.15 -4.40 -1.69
N LEU A 189 8.67 -4.49 -0.44
CA LEU A 189 9.53 -4.34 0.72
C LEU A 189 10.62 -5.42 0.80
N ASP A 190 10.29 -6.67 0.45
CA ASP A 190 11.26 -7.76 0.35
C ASP A 190 12.26 -7.53 -0.79
N GLN A 191 11.84 -6.91 -1.91
CA GLN A 191 12.76 -6.54 -3.00
C GLN A 191 13.72 -5.41 -2.60
N LEU A 192 13.33 -4.56 -1.66
CA LEU A 192 14.13 -3.44 -1.13
C LEU A 192 15.03 -3.82 0.06
N THR A 193 14.89 -5.03 0.61
CA THR A 193 15.64 -5.51 1.79
C THR A 193 16.81 -6.42 1.38
#